data_AF-A0A6G2FZF6-F1
#
_entry.id   AF-A0A6G2FZF6-F1
#
_cell.length_a   1.000
_cell.length_b   1.000
_cell.length_c   1.000
_cell.angle_alpha   90.00
_cell.angle_beta   90.00
_cell.angle_gamma   90.00
#
_symmetry.space_group_name_H-M   'P 1'
#
loop_
_entity.id
_entity.type
_entity.pdbx_description
1 polymer ?
#
loop_
_entity_poly.entity_id
_entity_poly.type
_entity_poly.pdbx_seq_one_letter_code
_entity_poly.pdbx_strand_id
1 'polypeptide(L)'
;MSAEPVTRSWLPQPTLRLTGTATVGGTEFDLTAYKTAPYYRGCLLEVDVMEERVWVESADRNTRQPLRFRDVYSDTGIEFAVTVDETSIPKERDLTLTEIRELLESHHSTVPPESSKWRLWLLVGSEMKRYSTLGIMFDDTEPYREGVALFFDPELPDDRRIRESARGKKLGETPLAFLRTAVHEIGHGFNLYHPRPTNTRCPSGRR
;
A
#
# COMPACT_ATOMS: atom_id res chain seq x y z
N MET A 1 -29.80 -5.19 30.69
CA MET A 1 -28.54 -4.42 30.65
C MET A 1 -28.15 -4.26 29.21
N SER A 2 -28.39 -3.07 28.66
CA SER A 2 -28.11 -2.73 27.27
C SER A 2 -26.69 -2.16 27.25
N ALA A 3 -25.75 -2.85 26.61
CA ALA A 3 -24.45 -2.26 26.33
C ALA A 3 -24.65 -1.27 25.17
N GLU A 4 -24.64 0.02 25.47
CA GLU A 4 -24.58 1.04 24.43
C GLU A 4 -23.25 0.90 23.66
N PRO A 5 -23.26 0.93 22.32
CA PRO A 5 -22.02 0.94 21.55
C PRO A 5 -21.25 2.22 21.91
N VAL A 6 -19.99 2.05 22.31
CA VAL A 6 -19.07 3.16 22.59
C VAL A 6 -18.79 3.91 21.29
N THR A 7 -19.58 4.94 20.99
CA THR A 7 -19.34 5.85 19.87
C THR A 7 -18.31 6.90 20.29
N ARG A 8 -17.02 6.62 20.05
CA ARG A 8 -15.97 7.65 20.12
C ARG A 8 -15.85 8.31 18.75
N SER A 9 -15.87 9.64 18.71
CA SER A 9 -15.83 10.45 17.47
C SER A 9 -14.54 10.27 16.66
N TRP A 10 -13.46 9.81 17.30
CA TRP A 10 -12.17 9.52 16.67
C TRP A 10 -12.01 8.04 16.25
N LEU A 11 -13.00 7.18 16.50
CA LEU A 11 -13.05 5.83 15.92
C LEU A 11 -13.74 5.89 14.55
N PRO A 12 -13.30 5.11 13.55
CA PRO A 12 -13.99 4.98 12.27
C PRO A 12 -15.43 4.57 12.53
N GLN A 13 -16.37 5.39 12.08
CA GLN A 13 -17.79 5.18 12.33
C GLN A 13 -18.34 3.97 11.54
N PRO A 14 -19.40 3.30 12.03
CA PRO A 14 -20.11 2.26 11.31
C PRO A 14 -20.48 2.71 9.90
N THR A 15 -19.81 2.03 9.01
CA THR A 15 -19.69 2.19 7.58
C THR A 15 -20.96 1.88 6.80
N LEU A 16 -21.10 2.61 5.69
CA LEU A 16 -21.90 2.34 4.48
C LEU A 16 -23.14 1.45 4.67
N ARG A 17 -24.32 2.07 4.61
CA ARG A 17 -25.61 1.37 4.51
C ARG A 17 -25.80 0.94 3.06
N LEU A 18 -25.87 -0.35 2.81
CA LEU A 18 -26.26 -0.90 1.51
C LEU A 18 -27.75 -1.25 1.54
N THR A 19 -28.47 -0.80 0.52
CA THR A 19 -29.88 -1.11 0.30
C THR A 19 -30.04 -1.69 -1.10
N GLY A 20 -30.82 -2.75 -1.24
CA GLY A 20 -31.14 -3.36 -2.53
C GLY A 20 -32.09 -4.53 -2.34
N THR A 21 -32.31 -5.32 -3.39
CA THR A 21 -33.10 -6.54 -3.30
C THR A 21 -32.25 -7.77 -3.57
N ALA A 22 -32.56 -8.87 -2.90
CA ALA A 22 -31.89 -10.16 -3.05
C ALA A 22 -32.93 -11.26 -3.26
N THR A 23 -32.68 -12.17 -4.20
CA THR A 23 -33.56 -13.32 -4.43
C THR A 23 -33.01 -14.55 -3.74
N VAL A 24 -33.76 -15.13 -2.79
CA VAL A 24 -33.41 -16.38 -2.11
C VAL A 24 -34.52 -17.40 -2.37
N GLY A 25 -34.19 -18.49 -3.06
CA GLY A 25 -35.17 -19.52 -3.41
C GLY A 25 -36.33 -19.03 -4.29
N GLY A 26 -36.10 -18.04 -5.16
CA GLY A 26 -37.13 -17.46 -6.04
C GLY A 26 -38.04 -16.41 -5.38
N THR A 27 -37.84 -16.12 -4.10
CA THR A 27 -38.53 -15.02 -3.39
C THR A 27 -37.59 -13.82 -3.29
N GLU A 28 -38.10 -12.64 -3.61
CA GLU A 28 -37.36 -11.37 -3.50
C GLU A 28 -37.49 -10.79 -2.09
N PHE A 29 -36.37 -10.32 -1.54
CA PHE A 29 -36.27 -9.73 -0.21
C PHE A 29 -35.60 -8.37 -0.30
N ASP A 30 -36.14 -7.39 0.44
CA ASP A 30 -35.43 -6.15 0.70
C ASP A 30 -34.24 -6.41 1.62
N LEU A 31 -33.05 -6.08 1.14
CA LEU A 31 -31.81 -6.23 1.86
C LEU A 31 -31.39 -4.86 2.42
N THR A 32 -31.21 -4.79 3.73
CA THR A 32 -30.43 -3.73 4.37
C THR A 32 -29.22 -4.38 5.04
N ALA A 33 -28.03 -4.03 4.56
CA ALA A 33 -26.78 -4.47 5.17
C ALA A 33 -26.04 -3.28 5.78
N TYR A 34 -25.52 -3.49 7.00
CA TYR A 34 -24.68 -2.54 7.72
C TYR A 34 -23.28 -3.12 7.80
N LYS A 35 -22.25 -2.33 7.46
CA LYS A 35 -20.89 -2.80 7.66
C LYS A 35 -20.54 -2.70 9.15
N THR A 36 -20.31 -3.87 9.77
CA THR A 36 -20.10 -4.05 11.21
C THR A 36 -18.63 -3.96 11.65
N ALA A 37 -17.67 -3.94 10.71
CA ALA A 37 -16.26 -3.89 11.04
C ALA A 37 -15.81 -2.44 11.36
N PRO A 38 -15.18 -2.18 12.53
CA PRO A 38 -14.65 -0.86 12.90
C PRO A 38 -13.33 -0.52 12.19
N TYR A 39 -12.81 -1.43 11.34
CA TYR A 39 -11.52 -1.28 10.67
C TYR A 39 -11.66 -0.53 9.33
N TYR A 40 -10.64 0.25 9.00
CA TYR A 40 -10.51 0.92 7.71
C TYR A 40 -10.55 -0.11 6.58
N ARG A 41 -11.51 0.04 5.68
CA ARG A 41 -11.47 -0.63 4.36
C ARG A 41 -11.06 0.36 3.27
N GLY A 42 -10.81 1.62 3.61
CA GLY A 42 -10.42 2.65 2.66
C GLY A 42 -9.03 3.14 3.02
N CYS A 43 -8.13 3.15 2.04
CA CYS A 43 -6.85 3.84 2.13
C CYS A 43 -6.80 4.90 1.02
N LEU A 44 -6.45 6.14 1.37
CA LEU A 44 -5.99 7.10 0.37
C LEU A 44 -4.48 6.89 0.21
N LEU A 45 -4.07 6.46 -0.98
CA LEU A 45 -2.67 6.42 -1.38
C LEU A 45 -2.37 7.67 -2.20
N GLU A 46 -1.58 8.55 -1.61
CA GLU A 46 -0.99 9.70 -2.27
C GLU A 46 0.37 9.29 -2.83
N VAL A 47 0.57 9.51 -4.12
CA VAL A 47 1.77 9.09 -4.83
C VAL A 47 2.47 10.32 -5.37
N ASP A 48 3.69 10.52 -4.90
CA ASP A 48 4.60 11.51 -5.44
C ASP A 48 5.73 10.83 -6.19
N VAL A 49 6.20 11.47 -7.26
CA VAL A 49 7.10 10.89 -8.23
C VAL A 49 8.23 11.86 -8.51
N MET A 50 9.47 11.38 -8.37
CA MET A 50 10.64 12.14 -8.78
C MET A 50 10.73 12.24 -10.30
N GLU A 51 11.32 13.34 -10.80
CA GLU A 51 11.49 13.58 -12.24
C GLU A 51 12.04 12.37 -13.00
N GLU A 52 11.59 12.16 -14.24
CA GLU A 52 11.96 11.03 -15.12
C GLU A 52 11.48 9.64 -14.66
N ARG A 53 10.73 9.53 -13.56
CA ARG A 53 10.14 8.27 -13.10
C ARG A 53 8.64 8.30 -13.31
N VAL A 54 7.99 7.15 -13.16
CA VAL A 54 6.54 7.02 -13.34
C VAL A 54 5.94 6.10 -12.28
N TRP A 55 4.76 6.46 -11.80
CA TRP A 55 3.91 5.53 -11.08
C TRP A 55 3.31 4.50 -12.05
N VAL A 56 3.44 3.22 -11.71
CA VAL A 56 2.91 2.12 -12.52
C VAL A 56 1.64 1.56 -11.86
N GLU A 57 0.48 2.07 -12.25
CA GLU A 57 -0.83 1.66 -11.71
C GLU A 57 -1.24 0.24 -12.17
N SER A 58 -0.76 -0.20 -13.34
CA SER A 58 -1.10 -1.52 -13.89
C SER A 58 0.02 -2.10 -14.74
N ALA A 59 0.08 -3.43 -14.79
CA ALA A 59 1.08 -4.15 -15.56
C ALA A 59 0.52 -5.44 -16.16
N ASP A 60 0.97 -5.79 -17.36
CA ASP A 60 0.58 -7.03 -18.02
C ASP A 60 1.20 -8.26 -17.34
N ARG A 61 0.35 -9.27 -17.13
CA ARG A 61 0.75 -10.58 -16.59
C ARG A 61 0.95 -11.65 -17.68
N ASN A 62 0.97 -11.26 -18.95
CA ASN A 62 0.80 -12.16 -20.10
C ASN A 62 -0.49 -13.01 -20.00
N THR A 63 -1.52 -12.44 -19.37
CA THR A 63 -2.87 -12.99 -19.26
C THR A 63 -3.86 -12.04 -19.94
N ARG A 64 -5.08 -12.49 -20.23
CA ARG A 64 -6.13 -11.64 -20.86
C ARG A 64 -6.59 -10.47 -19.98
N GLN A 65 -6.09 -10.36 -18.75
CA GLN A 65 -6.37 -9.28 -17.82
C GLN A 65 -5.06 -8.78 -17.20
N PRO A 66 -4.80 -7.46 -17.21
CA PRO A 66 -3.64 -6.88 -16.53
C PRO A 66 -3.81 -6.94 -15.01
N LEU A 67 -2.70 -6.91 -14.28
CA LEU A 67 -2.71 -6.67 -12.84
C LEU A 67 -2.86 -5.17 -12.60
N ARG A 68 -3.85 -4.74 -11.84
CA ARG A 68 -3.96 -3.35 -11.38
C ARG A 68 -3.67 -3.30 -9.89
N PHE A 69 -3.05 -2.21 -9.45
CA PHE A 69 -2.74 -1.99 -8.04
C PHE A 69 -3.99 -2.11 -7.16
N ARG A 70 -5.05 -1.36 -7.50
CA ARG A 70 -6.30 -1.35 -6.74
C ARG A 70 -6.97 -2.72 -6.66
N ASP A 71 -6.91 -3.51 -7.73
CA ASP A 71 -7.57 -4.80 -7.81
C ASP A 71 -7.02 -5.77 -6.74
N VAL A 72 -5.70 -5.76 -6.53
CA VAL A 72 -5.00 -6.62 -5.56
C VAL A 72 -5.57 -6.48 -4.13
N TYR A 73 -5.87 -5.25 -3.72
CA TYR A 73 -6.41 -4.98 -2.40
C TYR A 73 -7.93 -5.10 -2.37
N SER A 74 -8.61 -4.75 -3.46
CA SER A 74 -10.07 -4.83 -3.54
C SER A 74 -10.58 -6.26 -3.38
N ASP A 75 -9.85 -7.25 -3.91
CA ASP A 75 -10.13 -8.68 -3.73
C ASP A 75 -10.07 -9.11 -2.25
N THR A 76 -9.33 -8.37 -1.42
CA THR A 76 -9.21 -8.58 0.03
C THR A 76 -10.18 -7.73 0.86
N GLY A 77 -11.02 -6.92 0.19
CA GLY A 77 -11.96 -6.01 0.80
C GLY A 77 -11.35 -4.68 1.28
N ILE A 78 -10.16 -4.32 0.77
CA ILE A 78 -9.53 -3.02 0.99
C ILE A 78 -9.62 -2.19 -0.30
N GLU A 79 -10.31 -1.07 -0.22
CA GLU A 79 -10.50 -0.09 -1.29
C GLU A 79 -9.40 0.97 -1.22
N PHE A 80 -8.69 1.17 -2.32
CA PHE A 80 -7.71 2.22 -2.48
C PHE A 80 -8.25 3.36 -3.36
N ALA A 81 -8.24 4.57 -2.81
CA ALA A 81 -8.25 5.79 -3.60
C ALA A 81 -6.80 6.16 -3.87
N VAL A 82 -6.37 6.13 -5.13
CA VAL A 82 -5.00 6.52 -5.52
C VAL A 82 -5.04 7.89 -6.17
N THR A 83 -4.23 8.81 -5.67
CA THR A 83 -3.99 10.15 -6.22
C THR A 83 -2.50 10.27 -6.52
N VAL A 84 -2.16 10.55 -7.77
CA VAL A 84 -0.79 10.94 -8.14
C VAL A 84 -0.80 12.46 -8.17
N ASP A 85 -0.08 13.10 -7.25
CA ASP A 85 -0.15 14.56 -7.08
C ASP A 85 1.10 15.24 -7.64
N GLU A 86 2.24 15.09 -6.99
CA GLU A 86 3.47 15.71 -7.45
C GLU A 86 4.29 14.76 -8.34
N THR A 87 4.51 15.13 -9.60
CA THR A 87 5.29 14.30 -10.55
C THR A 87 6.62 14.90 -10.98
N SER A 88 7.08 15.93 -10.27
CA SER A 88 8.29 16.67 -10.59
C SER A 88 9.15 16.95 -9.37
N ILE A 89 9.13 16.07 -8.37
CA ILE A 89 10.08 16.17 -7.26
C ILE A 89 11.50 16.10 -7.85
N PRO A 90 12.39 17.08 -7.55
CA PRO A 90 13.71 17.14 -8.16
C PRO A 90 14.46 15.82 -8.09
N LYS A 91 15.13 15.46 -9.17
CA LYS A 91 15.96 14.25 -9.22
C LYS A 91 17.17 14.37 -8.29
N GLU A 92 17.12 13.63 -7.19
CA GLU A 92 18.25 13.27 -6.35
C GLU A 92 18.64 11.79 -6.58
N ARG A 93 19.88 11.40 -6.33
CA ARG A 93 20.31 9.99 -6.31
C ARG A 93 20.84 9.63 -4.93
N ASP A 94 20.93 8.35 -4.64
CA ASP A 94 21.48 7.86 -3.37
C ASP A 94 20.74 8.42 -2.14
N LEU A 95 19.41 8.45 -2.22
CA LEU A 95 18.56 8.93 -1.14
C LEU A 95 18.89 8.24 0.18
N THR A 96 18.98 9.04 1.22
CA THR A 96 19.09 8.59 2.61
C THR A 96 17.72 8.51 3.25
N LEU A 97 17.63 7.76 4.35
CA LEU A 97 16.38 7.67 5.11
C LEU A 97 15.95 9.02 5.69
N THR A 98 16.91 9.89 6.01
CA THR A 98 16.64 11.25 6.48
C THR A 98 15.99 12.10 5.39
N GLU A 99 16.55 12.12 4.18
CA GLU A 99 16.00 12.88 3.05
C GLU A 99 14.59 12.40 2.68
N ILE A 100 14.34 11.09 2.73
CA ILE A 100 13.00 10.53 2.46
C ILE A 100 11.98 10.99 3.51
N ARG A 101 12.38 11.10 4.79
CA ARG A 101 11.51 11.63 5.85
C ARG A 101 11.25 13.12 5.69
N GLU A 102 12.27 13.89 5.35
CA GLU A 102 12.12 15.32 5.06
C GLU A 102 11.15 15.54 3.89
N LEU A 103 11.24 14.71 2.83
CA LEU A 103 10.29 14.75 1.73
C LEU A 103 8.86 14.43 2.18
N LEU A 104 8.66 13.40 3.01
CA LEU A 104 7.33 13.14 3.58
C LEU A 104 6.81 14.37 4.33
N GLU A 105 7.61 14.97 5.22
CA GLU A 105 7.21 16.13 6.01
C GLU A 105 6.84 17.35 5.14
N SER A 106 7.53 17.58 4.03
CA SER A 106 7.32 18.76 3.18
C SER A 106 6.31 18.57 2.03
N HIS A 107 6.07 17.34 1.58
CA HIS A 107 5.25 17.06 0.40
C HIS A 107 3.91 16.38 0.70
N HIS A 108 3.71 15.77 1.88
CA HIS A 108 2.42 15.17 2.19
C HIS A 108 1.30 16.22 2.19
N SER A 109 0.16 15.88 1.57
CA SER A 109 -1.03 16.71 1.61
C SER A 109 -1.49 16.96 3.04
N THR A 110 -1.65 18.24 3.40
CA THR A 110 -2.35 18.62 4.62
C THR A 110 -3.84 18.34 4.46
N VAL A 111 -4.37 17.45 5.30
CA VAL A 111 -5.80 17.11 5.24
C VAL A 111 -6.46 17.45 6.57
N PRO A 112 -7.67 18.03 6.53
CA PRO A 112 -8.44 18.27 7.73
C PRO A 112 -8.51 17.06 8.69
N PRO A 113 -8.26 17.26 10.00
CA PRO A 113 -8.26 16.21 11.02
C PRO A 113 -9.53 15.35 11.08
N GLU A 114 -10.66 15.86 10.60
CA GLU A 114 -11.95 15.18 10.51
C GLU A 114 -12.03 14.12 9.40
N SER A 115 -11.00 13.99 8.56
CA SER A 115 -10.94 12.95 7.54
C SER A 115 -10.67 11.59 8.19
N SER A 116 -11.73 10.82 8.43
CA SER A 116 -11.72 9.45 8.96
C SER A 116 -11.13 8.40 8.00
N LYS A 117 -10.19 8.78 7.13
CA LYS A 117 -9.54 7.89 6.15
C LYS A 117 -8.09 7.69 6.55
N TRP A 118 -7.66 6.43 6.67
CA TRP A 118 -6.25 6.10 6.78
C TRP A 118 -5.53 6.47 5.48
N ARG A 119 -4.34 7.06 5.59
CA ARG A 119 -3.54 7.55 4.46
C ARG A 119 -2.21 6.86 4.40
N LEU A 120 -1.73 6.71 3.18
CA LEU A 120 -0.36 6.38 2.86
C LEU A 120 0.15 7.39 1.86
N TRP A 121 1.31 7.94 2.14
CA TRP A 121 2.12 8.69 1.20
C TRP A 121 3.19 7.76 0.63
N LEU A 122 3.33 7.77 -0.68
CA LEU A 122 4.26 6.93 -1.42
C LEU A 122 5.14 7.78 -2.31
N LEU A 123 6.44 7.71 -2.07
CA LEU A 123 7.45 8.25 -2.98
C LEU A 123 7.86 7.21 -4.02
N VAL A 124 7.72 7.53 -5.31
CA VAL A 124 8.46 6.87 -6.39
C VAL A 124 9.77 7.60 -6.58
N GLY A 125 10.78 7.12 -5.87
CA GLY A 125 12.12 7.67 -5.83
C GLY A 125 13.08 7.09 -6.87
N SER A 126 14.28 7.63 -6.92
CA SER A 126 15.38 7.17 -7.75
C SER A 126 15.98 5.85 -7.23
N GLU A 127 16.92 5.94 -6.29
CA GLU A 127 17.59 4.85 -5.62
C GLU A 127 17.99 5.28 -4.20
N MET A 128 18.01 4.33 -3.27
CA MET A 128 18.55 4.56 -1.93
C MET A 128 20.04 4.28 -1.92
N LYS A 129 20.82 5.05 -1.12
CA LYS A 129 22.27 4.85 -0.93
C LYS A 129 22.68 3.41 -0.59
N ARG A 130 21.76 2.65 0.00
CA ARG A 130 21.88 1.20 0.16
C ARG A 130 21.42 0.50 -1.12
N TYR A 131 22.28 0.57 -2.15
CA TYR A 131 22.06 -0.05 -3.46
C TYR A 131 21.53 -1.47 -3.31
N SER A 132 20.50 -1.83 -4.11
CA SER A 132 19.61 -3.02 -4.05
C SER A 132 18.33 -2.90 -3.23
N THR A 133 18.14 -1.83 -2.45
CA THR A 133 16.86 -1.60 -1.78
C THR A 133 15.80 -1.23 -2.82
N LEU A 134 14.74 -2.03 -2.94
CA LEU A 134 13.67 -1.83 -3.93
C LEU A 134 12.54 -0.94 -3.40
N GLY A 135 12.37 -0.91 -2.08
CA GLY A 135 11.48 -0.01 -1.38
C GLY A 135 11.66 -0.15 0.13
N ILE A 136 11.03 0.77 0.87
CA ILE A 136 11.05 0.82 2.32
C ILE A 136 9.74 1.39 2.87
N MET A 137 9.34 0.89 4.04
CA MET A 137 8.54 1.66 5.00
C MET A 137 9.47 2.38 5.96
N PHE A 138 9.15 3.63 6.31
CA PHE A 138 9.98 4.45 7.18
C PHE A 138 9.13 5.07 8.31
N ASP A 139 8.54 4.23 9.15
CA ASP A 139 7.61 4.61 10.21
C ASP A 139 8.17 4.42 11.63
N ASP A 140 9.33 5.02 11.94
CA ASP A 140 9.88 5.03 13.30
C ASP A 140 9.40 6.22 14.16
N THR A 141 8.63 7.14 13.58
CA THR A 141 8.03 8.30 14.26
C THR A 141 6.53 8.38 14.01
N GLU A 142 5.78 8.87 15.01
CA GLU A 142 4.33 9.09 14.88
C GLU A 142 4.03 10.23 13.88
N PRO A 143 2.94 10.12 13.08
CA PRO A 143 1.99 9.02 13.03
C PRO A 143 2.59 7.80 12.31
N TYR A 144 2.59 6.65 12.99
CA TYR A 144 3.16 5.43 12.42
C TYR A 144 2.37 5.02 11.16
N ARG A 145 3.10 4.46 10.17
CA ARG A 145 2.57 3.80 8.97
C ARG A 145 1.92 4.74 7.96
N GLU A 146 2.55 5.87 7.71
CA GLU A 146 2.10 6.82 6.68
C GLU A 146 3.09 6.95 5.52
N GLY A 147 4.35 6.52 5.66
CA GLY A 147 5.38 6.69 4.63
C GLY A 147 5.87 5.39 4.00
N VAL A 148 5.74 5.28 2.68
CA VAL A 148 6.33 4.24 1.83
C VAL A 148 7.25 4.91 0.80
N ALA A 149 8.38 4.30 0.47
CA ALA A 149 9.17 4.67 -0.69
C ALA A 149 9.42 3.45 -1.58
N LEU A 150 9.32 3.64 -2.89
CA LEU A 150 9.69 2.70 -3.94
C LEU A 150 10.78 3.30 -4.81
N PHE A 151 11.81 2.51 -5.12
CA PHE A 151 12.95 2.99 -5.88
C PHE A 151 12.91 2.46 -7.32
N PHE A 152 12.93 3.38 -8.28
CA PHE A 152 12.75 3.09 -9.70
C PHE A 152 14.04 2.59 -10.38
N ASP A 153 15.19 3.09 -9.94
CA ASP A 153 16.50 2.87 -10.57
C ASP A 153 17.29 1.62 -10.17
N PRO A 154 17.07 0.95 -9.02
CA PRO A 154 17.82 -0.25 -8.67
C PRO A 154 17.72 -1.34 -9.75
N GLU A 155 18.88 -1.84 -10.18
CA GLU A 155 18.96 -2.96 -11.12
C GLU A 155 18.63 -4.27 -10.41
N LEU A 156 17.70 -5.02 -11.00
CA LEU A 156 17.37 -6.36 -10.54
C LEU A 156 18.50 -7.33 -10.90
N PRO A 157 18.94 -8.19 -9.97
CA PRO A 157 20.03 -9.14 -10.23
C PRO A 157 19.79 -9.99 -11.48
N ASP A 158 20.85 -10.31 -12.21
CA ASP A 158 20.80 -11.36 -13.24
C ASP A 158 20.81 -12.75 -12.61
N ASP A 159 19.70 -13.11 -11.98
CA ASP A 159 19.51 -14.36 -11.25
C ASP A 159 18.37 -15.19 -11.86
N ARG A 160 18.59 -16.50 -11.97
CA ARG A 160 17.59 -17.44 -12.54
C ARG A 160 16.26 -17.48 -11.77
N ARG A 161 16.25 -17.08 -10.49
CA ARG A 161 15.05 -16.95 -9.65
C ARG A 161 14.18 -15.76 -10.05
N ILE A 162 14.76 -14.76 -10.70
CA ILE A 162 14.05 -13.61 -11.25
C ILE A 162 13.50 -14.00 -12.63
N ARG A 163 12.33 -13.48 -12.98
CA ARG A 163 11.72 -13.74 -14.29
C ARG A 163 12.60 -13.16 -15.38
N GLU A 164 12.86 -13.92 -16.45
CA GLU A 164 13.75 -13.53 -17.56
C GLU A 164 13.48 -12.12 -18.09
N SER A 165 12.21 -11.73 -18.22
CA SER A 165 11.81 -10.41 -18.70
C SER A 165 12.28 -9.24 -17.83
N ALA A 166 12.74 -9.50 -16.60
CA ALA A 166 13.13 -8.52 -15.60
C ALA A 166 14.59 -8.62 -15.11
N ARG A 167 15.36 -9.63 -15.53
CA ARG A 167 16.76 -9.80 -15.12
C ARG A 167 17.65 -8.70 -15.71
N GLY A 168 18.56 -8.16 -14.91
CA GLY A 168 19.51 -7.13 -15.34
C GLY A 168 18.85 -5.83 -15.80
N LYS A 169 17.59 -5.61 -15.42
CA LYS A 169 16.83 -4.39 -15.75
C LYS A 169 16.56 -3.61 -14.48
N LYS A 170 16.39 -2.31 -14.62
CA LYS A 170 15.94 -1.48 -13.50
C LYS A 170 14.53 -1.86 -13.09
N LEU A 171 14.21 -1.71 -11.80
CA LEU A 171 12.87 -2.03 -11.29
C LEU A 171 11.78 -1.30 -12.09
N GLY A 172 11.95 -0.01 -12.33
CA GLY A 172 11.00 0.82 -13.07
C GLY A 172 10.83 0.47 -14.56
N GLU A 173 11.82 -0.21 -15.16
CA GLU A 173 11.73 -0.75 -16.53
C GLU A 173 10.99 -2.10 -16.58
N THR A 174 10.54 -2.59 -15.42
CA THR A 174 9.87 -3.89 -15.26
C THR A 174 8.52 -3.72 -14.57
N PRO A 175 7.47 -3.21 -15.27
CA PRO A 175 6.20 -2.81 -14.67
C PRO A 175 5.57 -3.83 -13.72
N LEU A 176 5.63 -5.12 -14.05
CA LEU A 176 5.08 -6.17 -13.20
C LEU A 176 5.90 -6.39 -11.91
N ALA A 177 7.22 -6.26 -11.98
CA ALA A 177 8.05 -6.36 -10.77
C ALA A 177 7.88 -5.11 -9.92
N PHE A 178 7.88 -3.92 -10.54
CA PHE A 178 7.56 -2.65 -9.86
C PHE A 178 6.25 -2.74 -9.09
N LEU A 179 5.16 -3.16 -9.75
CA LEU A 179 3.84 -3.26 -9.14
C LEU A 179 3.80 -4.28 -7.98
N ARG A 180 4.52 -5.40 -8.10
CA ARG A 180 4.65 -6.39 -7.02
C ARG A 180 5.42 -5.84 -5.82
N THR A 181 6.50 -5.10 -6.07
CA THR A 181 7.23 -4.38 -5.02
C THR A 181 6.30 -3.36 -4.36
N ALA A 182 5.51 -2.62 -5.13
CA ALA A 182 4.62 -1.60 -4.56
C ALA A 182 3.59 -2.21 -3.61
N VAL A 183 2.93 -3.29 -4.04
CA VAL A 183 2.01 -4.07 -3.20
C VAL A 183 2.71 -4.62 -1.97
N HIS A 184 3.95 -5.07 -2.11
CA HIS A 184 4.72 -5.62 -1.01
C HIS A 184 5.02 -4.58 0.08
N GLU A 185 5.58 -3.42 -0.31
CA GLU A 185 5.94 -2.36 0.63
C GLU A 185 4.71 -1.74 1.29
N ILE A 186 3.64 -1.47 0.52
CA ILE A 186 2.37 -1.00 1.09
C ILE A 186 1.75 -2.06 2.01
N GLY A 187 1.95 -3.35 1.71
CA GLY A 187 1.58 -4.47 2.57
C GLY A 187 2.15 -4.34 3.99
N HIS A 188 3.38 -3.82 4.14
CA HIS A 188 3.97 -3.56 5.46
C HIS A 188 3.16 -2.54 6.28
N GLY A 189 2.53 -1.54 5.63
CA GLY A 189 1.59 -0.61 6.29
C GLY A 189 0.39 -1.32 6.93
N PHE A 190 -0.04 -2.45 6.38
CA PHE A 190 -1.09 -3.31 6.95
C PHE A 190 -0.57 -4.31 8.00
N ASN A 191 0.61 -4.07 8.59
CA ASN A 191 1.23 -4.97 9.57
C ASN A 191 1.67 -6.32 8.99
N LEU A 192 1.78 -6.47 7.67
CA LEU A 192 2.30 -7.69 7.04
C LEU A 192 3.83 -7.64 7.07
N TYR A 193 4.44 -7.99 8.21
CA TYR A 193 5.89 -7.96 8.35
C TYR A 193 6.56 -9.17 7.72
N HIS A 194 7.75 -8.96 7.17
CA HIS A 194 8.71 -10.05 7.04
C HIS A 194 8.99 -10.63 8.42
N PRO A 195 8.90 -11.96 8.63
CA PRO A 195 9.40 -12.55 9.86
C PRO A 195 10.88 -12.19 9.98
N ARG A 196 11.24 -11.45 11.04
CA ARG A 196 12.65 -11.19 11.34
C ARG A 196 13.34 -12.55 11.47
N PRO A 197 14.56 -12.73 10.94
CA PRO A 197 15.44 -13.82 11.35
C PRO A 197 15.96 -13.51 12.76
N THR A 198 15.06 -13.43 13.74
CA THR A 198 15.37 -13.42 15.16
C THR A 198 14.73 -14.66 15.74
N ASN A 199 15.58 -15.54 16.28
CA ASN A 199 15.27 -16.77 17.02
C ASN A 199 13.93 -16.74 17.79
N THR A 200 12.84 -16.95 17.09
CA THR A 200 11.56 -17.36 17.68
C THR A 200 11.31 -18.74 17.11
N ARG A 201 11.99 -19.72 17.74
CA ARG A 201 11.55 -21.10 17.71
C ARG A 201 10.03 -21.07 17.94
N CYS A 202 9.28 -21.61 16.99
CA CYS A 202 7.92 -22.03 17.23
C CYS A 202 7.93 -22.87 18.53
N PRO A 203 7.04 -22.61 19.52
CA PRO A 203 6.99 -23.46 20.70
C PRO A 203 6.64 -24.86 20.19
N SER A 204 7.62 -25.75 20.15
CA SER A 204 7.33 -27.17 20.01
C SER A 204 6.59 -27.54 21.29
N GLY A 205 5.27 -27.69 21.16
CA GLY A 205 4.46 -28.28 22.21
C GLY A 205 5.12 -29.58 22.61
N ARG A 206 5.60 -29.64 23.86
CA ARG A 206 6.01 -30.91 24.46
C ARG A 206 4.74 -31.78 24.50
N ARG A 207 4.76 -32.87 23.75
CA ARG A 207 3.98 -34.06 24.11
C ARG A 207 4.69 -34.75 25.26
#